data_AF-A0A8S2EP20-F1
#
_entry.id   AF-A0A8S2EP20-F1
#
_cell.length_a   1.000
_cell.length_b   1.000
_cell.length_c   1.000
_cell.angle_alpha   90.00
_cell.angle_beta   90.00
_cell.angle_gamma   90.00
#
_symmetry.space_group_name_H-M   'P 1'
#
loop_
_entity.id
_entity.type
_entity.pdbx_description
1 polymer ?
#
loop_
_entity_poly.entity_id
_entity_poly.type
_entity_poly.pdbx_seq_one_letter_code
_entity_poly.pdbx_strand_id
1 'polypeptide(L)'
;AALLHDTVEDTDTTMEELEQVFGSRITCIVNELTDDKSLQKHERKQLQIQNAKSLSHDAILVRLADKIYNLRDLNRVTPAGWSEERVQEYFQWSSKIAKQIMGVNDKLDAIVKDLLSKRKCDI
;
A
#
# COMPACT_ATOMS: atom_id res chain seq x y z
N ALA A 1 3.92 5.85 12.11
CA ALA A 1 3.98 4.90 10.99
C ALA A 1 3.06 5.35 9.85
N ALA A 2 1.72 5.27 9.95
CA ALA A 2 0.83 5.66 8.85
C ALA A 2 1.08 7.08 8.29
N LEU A 3 1.27 8.08 9.15
CA LEU A 3 1.60 9.45 8.73
C LEU A 3 2.98 9.59 8.04
N LEU A 4 3.87 8.61 8.20
CA LEU A 4 5.26 8.65 7.78
C LEU A 4 5.57 7.58 6.71
N HIS A 5 4.57 6.83 6.23
CA HIS A 5 4.82 5.61 5.46
C HIS A 5 5.50 5.88 4.11
N ASP A 6 5.27 7.06 3.52
CA ASP A 6 5.89 7.49 2.26
C ASP A 6 7.08 8.43 2.46
N THR A 7 7.43 8.83 3.69
CA THR A 7 8.45 9.89 3.88
C THR A 7 9.83 9.44 3.42
N VAL A 8 10.23 8.20 3.67
CA VAL A 8 11.52 7.69 3.18
C VAL A 8 11.49 7.42 1.68
N GLU A 9 10.30 7.14 1.13
CA GLU A 9 10.15 6.81 -0.27
C GLU A 9 10.15 8.06 -1.17
N ASP A 10 9.50 9.14 -0.74
CA ASP A 10 9.19 10.31 -1.58
C ASP A 10 9.84 11.61 -1.10
N THR A 11 10.68 11.57 -0.05
CA THR A 11 11.42 12.74 0.47
C THR A 11 12.87 12.38 0.79
N ASP A 12 13.67 13.37 1.22
CA ASP A 12 15.07 13.17 1.62
C ASP A 12 15.24 12.53 3.02
N THR A 13 14.14 12.15 3.68
CA THR A 13 14.15 11.57 5.04
C THR A 13 14.82 10.19 5.05
N THR A 14 15.75 9.95 5.98
CA THR A 14 16.41 8.63 6.09
C THR A 14 15.80 7.72 7.17
N MET A 15 16.11 6.43 7.11
CA MET A 15 15.69 5.47 8.16
C MET A 15 16.35 5.79 9.51
N GLU A 16 17.59 6.27 9.49
CA GLU A 16 18.33 6.68 10.69
C GLU A 16 17.67 7.90 11.35
N GLU A 17 17.26 8.89 10.55
CA GLU A 17 16.52 10.06 11.05
C GLU A 17 15.20 9.65 11.69
N LEU A 18 14.45 8.75 11.04
CA LEU A 18 13.20 8.21 11.60
C LEU A 18 13.43 7.48 12.93
N GLU A 19 14.48 6.67 13.03
CA GLU A 19 14.80 5.93 14.25
C GLU A 19 15.19 6.87 15.39
N GLN A 20 15.97 7.91 15.11
CA GLN A 20 16.36 8.90 16.11
C GLN A 20 15.17 9.68 16.67
N VAL A 21 14.20 10.04 15.82
CA VAL A 21 13.06 10.90 16.21
C VAL A 21 11.89 10.10 16.76
N PHE A 22 11.56 8.95 16.16
CA PHE A 22 10.34 8.19 16.44
C PHE A 22 10.58 6.80 17.04
N GLY A 23 11.84 6.37 17.13
CA GLY A 23 12.25 5.09 17.70
C GLY A 23 12.04 3.90 16.77
N SER A 24 12.70 2.80 17.13
CA SER A 24 12.81 1.59 16.32
C SER A 24 11.46 1.01 15.88
N ARG A 25 10.45 0.98 16.75
CA ARG A 25 9.13 0.43 16.41
C ARG A 25 8.51 1.13 15.19
N ILE A 26 8.59 2.46 15.11
CA ILE A 26 8.00 3.20 13.99
C ILE A 26 8.85 3.00 12.73
N THR A 27 10.17 3.05 12.86
CA THR A 27 11.10 2.83 11.75
C THR A 27 10.92 1.45 11.13
N CYS A 28 10.78 0.40 11.94
CA CYS A 28 10.54 -0.96 11.42
C CYS A 28 9.28 -1.01 10.56
N ILE A 29 8.16 -0.44 11.02
CA ILE A 29 6.91 -0.45 10.26
C ILE A 29 7.05 0.36 8.95
N VAL A 30 7.72 1.51 8.98
CA VAL A 30 7.94 2.32 7.76
C VAL A 30 8.84 1.57 6.78
N ASN A 31 9.91 0.92 7.27
CA ASN A 31 10.82 0.13 6.46
C ASN A 31 10.14 -1.06 5.77
N GLU A 32 9.23 -1.77 6.47
CA GLU A 32 8.42 -2.83 5.85
C GLU A 32 7.53 -2.33 4.71
N LEU A 33 7.22 -1.03 4.68
CA LEU A 33 6.29 -0.44 3.73
C LEU A 33 6.96 0.31 2.57
N THR A 34 8.23 0.68 2.73
CA THR A 34 9.02 1.45 1.77
C THR A 34 9.46 0.57 0.60
N ASP A 35 9.19 1.00 -0.63
CA ASP A 35 9.68 0.30 -1.82
C ASP A 35 11.15 0.66 -2.13
N ASP A 36 11.90 -0.30 -2.68
CA ASP A 36 13.24 -0.03 -3.23
C ASP A 36 13.13 0.75 -4.56
N LYS A 37 13.36 2.07 -4.49
CA LYS A 37 13.30 2.98 -5.65
C LYS A 37 14.37 2.72 -6.72
N SER A 38 15.40 1.91 -6.44
CA SER A 38 16.40 1.52 -7.44
C SER A 38 15.84 0.56 -8.50
N LEU A 39 14.75 -0.15 -8.17
CA LEU A 39 14.08 -1.10 -9.06
C LEU A 39 13.06 -0.42 -9.97
N GLN A 40 12.77 -1.06 -11.11
CA GLN A 40 11.74 -0.57 -12.01
C GLN A 40 10.35 -0.70 -11.38
N LYS A 41 9.45 0.19 -11.78
CA LYS A 41 8.08 0.25 -11.22
C LYS A 41 7.34 -1.08 -11.25
N HIS A 42 7.52 -1.88 -12.30
CA HIS A 42 6.85 -3.18 -12.42
C HIS A 42 7.42 -4.21 -11.44
N GLU A 43 8.73 -4.19 -11.20
CA GLU A 43 9.42 -5.05 -10.23
C GLU A 43 8.99 -4.69 -8.80
N ARG A 44 8.92 -3.38 -8.47
CA ARG A 44 8.42 -2.90 -7.17
C ARG A 44 6.99 -3.38 -6.91
N LYS A 45 6.11 -3.24 -7.89
CA LYS A 45 4.73 -3.74 -7.81
C LYS A 45 4.65 -5.25 -7.56
N GLN A 46 5.55 -6.02 -8.16
CA GLN A 46 5.61 -7.48 -7.98
C GLN A 46 6.13 -7.84 -6.59
N LEU A 47 7.19 -7.17 -6.12
CA LEU A 47 7.72 -7.36 -4.78
C LEU A 47 6.69 -7.03 -3.70
N GLN A 48 5.88 -5.97 -3.87
CA GLN A 48 4.79 -5.68 -2.94
C GLN A 48 3.81 -6.86 -2.81
N ILE A 49 3.52 -7.58 -3.89
CA ILE A 49 2.64 -8.77 -3.82
C ILE A 49 3.35 -9.93 -3.12
N GLN A 50 4.61 -10.19 -3.47
CA GLN A 50 5.38 -11.31 -2.92
C GLN A 50 5.63 -11.16 -1.42
N ASN A 51 5.99 -9.96 -0.98
CA ASN A 51 6.36 -9.65 0.39
C ASN A 51 5.16 -9.35 1.29
N ALA A 52 3.96 -9.15 0.72
CA ALA A 52 2.77 -8.79 1.47
C ALA A 52 2.48 -9.74 2.65
N LYS A 53 2.67 -11.06 2.47
CA LYS A 53 2.45 -12.08 3.53
C LYS A 53 3.45 -12.00 4.69
N SER A 54 4.61 -11.39 4.45
CA SER A 54 5.68 -11.27 5.43
C SER A 54 5.56 -10.01 6.29
N LEU A 55 4.60 -9.13 5.97
CA LEU A 55 4.35 -7.92 6.74
C LEU A 55 3.88 -8.24 8.15
N SER A 56 4.37 -7.46 9.11
CA SER A 56 3.89 -7.46 10.49
C SER A 56 2.43 -7.01 10.56
N HIS A 57 1.77 -7.34 11.68
CA HIS A 57 0.38 -6.95 11.92
C HIS A 57 0.18 -5.43 11.74
N ASP A 58 1.05 -4.61 12.32
CA ASP A 58 0.97 -3.16 12.24
C ASP A 58 1.22 -2.64 10.81
N ALA A 59 2.16 -3.24 10.07
CA ALA A 59 2.41 -2.88 8.68
C ALA A 59 1.22 -3.24 7.77
N ILE A 60 0.57 -4.39 7.99
CA ILE A 60 -0.64 -4.77 7.26
C ILE A 60 -1.76 -3.73 7.45
N LEU A 61 -1.98 -3.26 8.67
CA LEU A 61 -3.01 -2.24 8.94
C LEU A 61 -2.75 -0.96 8.14
N VAL A 62 -1.50 -0.50 8.09
CA VAL A 62 -1.12 0.69 7.31
C VAL A 62 -1.26 0.43 5.80
N ARG A 63 -0.79 -0.72 5.30
CA ARG A 63 -0.90 -1.10 3.88
C ARG A 63 -2.36 -1.18 3.43
N LEU A 64 -3.25 -1.76 4.23
CA LEU A 64 -4.68 -1.81 3.94
C LEU A 64 -5.29 -0.41 3.91
N ALA A 65 -4.97 0.44 4.89
CA ALA A 65 -5.47 1.81 4.95
C ALA A 65 -5.02 2.65 3.74
N ASP A 66 -3.74 2.56 3.35
CA ASP A 66 -3.19 3.20 2.16
C ASP A 66 -3.93 2.75 0.89
N LYS A 67 -4.09 1.42 0.68
CA LYS A 67 -4.80 0.91 -0.50
C LYS A 67 -6.26 1.35 -0.52
N ILE A 68 -6.95 1.35 0.62
CA ILE A 68 -8.33 1.86 0.72
C ILE A 68 -8.40 3.33 0.32
N TYR A 69 -7.47 4.16 0.80
CA TYR A 69 -7.43 5.58 0.46
C TYR A 69 -7.22 5.77 -1.04
N ASN A 70 -6.20 5.13 -1.62
CA ASN A 70 -5.88 5.25 -3.04
C ASN A 70 -7.02 4.76 -3.94
N LEU A 71 -7.66 3.64 -3.61
CA LEU A 71 -8.81 3.13 -4.38
C LEU A 71 -10.03 4.05 -4.30
N ARG A 72 -10.28 4.68 -3.14
CA ARG A 72 -11.32 5.70 -3.01
C ARG A 72 -11.00 6.92 -3.86
N ASP A 73 -9.75 7.37 -3.85
CA ASP A 73 -9.35 8.54 -4.60
C ASP A 73 -9.44 8.33 -6.11
N LEU A 74 -9.01 7.17 -6.60
CA LEU A 74 -9.18 6.77 -8.01
C LEU A 74 -10.65 6.64 -8.44
N ASN A 75 -11.56 6.33 -7.53
CA ASN A 75 -13.00 6.35 -7.82
C ASN A 75 -13.58 7.77 -7.78
N ARG A 76 -12.93 8.71 -7.10
CA ARG A 76 -13.36 10.10 -6.99
C ARG A 76 -12.89 10.92 -8.19
N VAL A 77 -11.61 10.80 -8.54
CA VAL A 77 -10.98 11.53 -9.65
C VAL A 77 -9.91 10.65 -10.28
N THR A 78 -10.00 10.44 -11.60
CA THR A 78 -8.92 9.81 -12.38
C THR A 78 -7.74 10.79 -12.48
N PRO A 79 -6.51 10.41 -12.08
CA PRO A 79 -5.35 11.29 -12.14
C PRO A 79 -5.04 11.77 -13.57
N ALA A 80 -4.47 12.97 -13.70
CA ALA A 80 -4.11 13.52 -14.99
C ALA A 80 -3.14 12.59 -15.75
N GLY A 81 -3.45 12.31 -17.02
CA GLY A 81 -2.67 11.42 -17.88
C GLY A 81 -2.86 9.91 -17.62
N TRP A 82 -3.81 9.51 -16.76
CA TRP A 82 -4.18 8.11 -16.60
C TRP A 82 -5.38 7.76 -17.48
N SER A 83 -5.32 6.60 -18.14
CA SER A 83 -6.47 5.99 -18.80
C SER A 83 -7.33 5.22 -17.79
N GLU A 84 -8.59 4.97 -18.13
CA GLU A 84 -9.45 4.07 -17.34
C GLU A 84 -8.88 2.65 -17.24
N GLU A 85 -8.19 2.17 -18.29
CA GLU A 85 -7.48 0.90 -18.27
C GLU A 85 -6.41 0.89 -17.17
N ARG A 86 -5.58 1.94 -17.09
CA ARG A 86 -4.55 2.06 -16.07
C ARG A 86 -5.14 2.17 -14.65
N VAL A 87 -6.29 2.81 -14.50
CA VAL A 87 -7.04 2.79 -13.23
C VAL A 87 -7.43 1.36 -12.90
N GLN A 88 -8.04 0.63 -13.84
CA GLN A 88 -8.44 -0.76 -13.64
C GLN A 88 -7.26 -1.68 -13.29
N GLU A 89 -6.11 -1.52 -13.93
CA GLU A 89 -4.86 -2.24 -13.59
C GLU A 89 -4.41 -1.96 -12.15
N TYR A 90 -4.58 -0.73 -11.66
CA TYR A 90 -4.27 -0.39 -10.27
C TYR A 90 -5.21 -1.12 -9.30
N PHE A 91 -6.51 -1.22 -9.62
CA PHE A 91 -7.47 -1.99 -8.83
C PHE A 91 -7.11 -3.48 -8.81
N GLN A 92 -6.78 -4.08 -9.97
CA GLN A 92 -6.36 -5.48 -10.06
C GLN A 92 -5.05 -5.76 -9.30
N TRP A 93 -4.09 -4.84 -9.35
CA TRP A 93 -2.86 -4.95 -8.58
C TRP A 93 -3.14 -4.86 -7.08
N SER A 94 -3.99 -3.92 -6.66
CA SER A 94 -4.38 -3.77 -5.26
C SER A 94 -5.14 -4.99 -4.74
N SER A 95 -5.95 -5.65 -5.57
CA SER A 95 -6.65 -6.88 -5.15
C SER A 95 -5.68 -8.04 -4.90
N LYS A 96 -4.62 -8.17 -5.72
CA LYS A 96 -3.58 -9.18 -5.49
C LYS A 96 -2.87 -8.99 -4.14
N ILE A 97 -2.61 -7.74 -3.74
CA ILE A 97 -2.03 -7.42 -2.42
C ILE A 97 -3.05 -7.71 -1.32
N ALA A 98 -4.27 -7.18 -1.44
CA ALA A 98 -5.31 -7.36 -0.41
C ALA A 98 -5.56 -8.83 -0.10
N LYS A 99 -5.61 -9.70 -1.11
CA LYS A 99 -5.72 -11.16 -0.94
C LYS A 99 -4.64 -11.78 -0.05
N GLN A 100 -3.46 -11.20 -0.01
CA GLN A 100 -2.37 -11.72 0.82
C GLN A 100 -2.48 -11.29 2.30
N ILE A 101 -3.16 -10.18 2.60
CA ILE A 101 -3.08 -9.50 3.91
C ILE A 101 -4.42 -9.28 4.61
N MET A 102 -5.54 -9.57 3.95
CA MET A 102 -6.85 -9.62 4.61
C MET A 102 -6.88 -10.71 5.69
N GLY A 103 -7.80 -10.58 6.65
CA GLY A 103 -7.93 -11.41 7.85
C GLY A 103 -7.34 -10.78 9.11
N VAL A 104 -6.75 -9.59 8.99
CA VAL A 104 -6.13 -8.86 10.09
C VAL A 104 -7.09 -7.85 10.74
N ASN A 105 -7.98 -7.23 9.95
CA ASN A 105 -8.95 -6.26 10.45
C ASN A 105 -10.25 -6.30 9.66
N ASP A 106 -11.29 -6.88 10.25
CA ASP A 106 -12.59 -7.10 9.60
C ASP A 106 -13.20 -5.83 8.99
N LYS A 107 -13.00 -4.67 9.65
CA LYS A 107 -13.55 -3.40 9.16
C LYS A 107 -12.83 -2.93 7.91
N LEU A 108 -11.49 -2.95 7.90
CA LEU A 108 -10.70 -2.58 6.72
C LEU A 108 -10.93 -3.58 5.58
N ASP A 109 -11.01 -4.87 5.91
CA ASP A 109 -11.28 -5.93 4.96
C ASP A 109 -12.63 -5.75 4.27
N ALA A 110 -13.69 -5.43 5.02
CA ALA A 110 -15.00 -5.15 4.46
C ALA A 110 -14.96 -3.96 3.48
N ILE A 111 -14.24 -2.89 3.83
CA ILE A 111 -14.12 -1.69 2.99
C ILE A 111 -13.36 -2.00 1.70
N VAL A 112 -12.19 -2.65 1.79
CA VAL A 112 -11.39 -2.94 0.60
C VAL A 112 -12.10 -3.92 -0.33
N LYS A 113 -12.85 -4.89 0.24
CA LYS A 113 -13.70 -5.82 -0.53
C LYS A 113 -14.79 -5.09 -1.30
N ASP A 114 -15.50 -4.18 -0.65
CA ASP A 114 -16.55 -3.38 -1.31
C ASP A 114 -15.97 -2.57 -2.49
N LEU A 115 -14.87 -1.85 -2.27
CA LEU A 115 -14.23 -1.01 -3.30
C LEU A 115 -13.77 -1.82 -4.53
N LEU A 116 -13.15 -2.97 -4.31
CA LEU A 116 -12.62 -3.81 -5.37
C LEU A 116 -13.74 -4.59 -6.10
N SER A 117 -14.81 -5.00 -5.39
CA SER A 117 -15.96 -5.68 -6.00
C SER A 117 -16.70 -4.80 -7.01
N LYS A 118 -16.81 -3.49 -6.72
CA LYS A 118 -17.40 -2.48 -7.62
C LYS A 118 -16.66 -2.36 -8.96
N ARG A 119 -15.37 -2.71 -8.99
CA ARG A 119 -14.52 -2.72 -10.18
C ARG A 119 -14.30 -4.14 -10.72
N LYS A 120 -15.13 -5.12 -10.32
CA LYS A 120 -15.08 -6.53 -10.76
C LYS A 120 -13.69 -7.16 -10.59
N CYS A 121 -12.97 -6.77 -9.54
CA CYS A 121 -11.68 -7.39 -9.22
C CYS A 121 -11.90 -8.64 -8.39
N ASP A 122 -11.18 -9.71 -8.72
CA ASP A 122 -11.24 -10.94 -7.93
C ASP A 122 -10.68 -10.69 -6.53
N ILE A 123 -11.43 -11.12 -5.52
CA ILE A 123 -11.10 -11.02 -4.09
C ILE A 123 -11.18 -12.37 -3.40
#